data_AF-A0A7X7QHV1-F1
#
_entry.id   AF-A0A7X7QHV1-F1
#
_cell.length_a   1.000
_cell.length_b   1.000
_cell.length_c   1.000
_cell.angle_alpha   90.00
_cell.angle_beta   90.00
_cell.angle_gamma   90.00
#
_symmetry.space_group_name_H-M   'P 1'
#
loop_
_entity.id
_entity.type
_entity.pdbx_description
1 polymer ?
#
loop_
_entity_poly.entity_id
_entity_poly.type
_entity_poly.pdbx_seq_one_letter_code
_entity_poly.pdbx_strand_id
1 'polypeptide(L)'
;MKTSNTAAKILSILFSGRRRRFIEQLAGEAARDCRGRLWRIICRQTREMSPPEIRGYARAIAADLLEEHVEHVLERHDADAALRASVITAGVEQLVATAVRDALSDPMWEAERIAA
;
A
#
# COMPACT_ATOMS: atom_id res chain seq x y z
N MET A 1 -30.13 -8.92 -30.13
CA MET A 1 -30.64 -8.65 -28.76
C MET A 1 -29.61 -7.83 -28.00
N LYS A 2 -29.90 -6.56 -27.69
CA LYS A 2 -29.07 -5.71 -26.82
C LYS A 2 -29.65 -5.78 -25.41
N THR A 3 -29.23 -6.74 -24.61
CA THR A 3 -29.55 -6.76 -23.17
C THR A 3 -28.74 -5.66 -22.48
N SER A 4 -29.38 -4.50 -22.40
CA SER A 4 -29.27 -3.43 -21.41
C SER A 4 -27.98 -3.37 -20.56
N ASN A 5 -27.08 -2.46 -20.95
CA ASN A 5 -25.93 -1.94 -20.20
C ASN A 5 -26.31 -1.42 -18.79
N THR A 6 -27.60 -1.14 -18.55
CA THR A 6 -28.12 -0.60 -17.29
C THR A 6 -27.99 -1.59 -16.12
N ALA A 7 -28.22 -2.90 -16.34
CA ALA A 7 -28.07 -3.88 -15.27
C ALA A 7 -26.61 -3.98 -14.81
N ALA A 8 -25.67 -4.02 -15.75
CA ALA A 8 -24.23 -4.02 -15.44
C ALA A 8 -23.80 -2.74 -14.70
N LYS A 9 -24.31 -1.56 -15.09
CA LYS A 9 -24.05 -0.30 -14.37
C LYS A 9 -24.61 -0.30 -12.96
N ILE A 10 -25.86 -0.75 -12.77
CA ILE A 10 -26.48 -0.83 -11.44
C ILE A 10 -25.70 -1.80 -10.54
N LEU A 11 -25.35 -2.98 -11.05
CA LEU A 11 -24.53 -3.94 -10.32
C LEU A 11 -23.15 -3.33 -9.98
N SER A 12 -22.52 -2.58 -10.89
CA SER A 12 -21.23 -1.93 -10.62
C SER A 12 -21.31 -0.88 -9.49
N ILE A 13 -22.44 -0.18 -9.36
CA ILE A 13 -22.68 0.80 -8.29
C ILE A 13 -22.96 0.06 -6.98
N LEU A 14 -23.86 -0.92 -7.01
CA LEU A 14 -24.25 -1.70 -5.82
C LEU A 14 -23.09 -2.50 -5.24
N PHE A 15 -22.19 -3.00 -6.08
CA PHE A 15 -21.02 -3.78 -5.67
C PHE A 15 -19.72 -2.97 -5.63
N SER A 16 -19.76 -1.66 -5.84
CA SER A 16 -18.58 -0.77 -5.74
C SER A 16 -17.89 -0.90 -4.37
N GLY A 17 -18.67 -0.99 -3.29
CA GLY A 17 -18.16 -1.23 -1.94
C GLY A 17 -17.50 -2.59 -1.77
N ARG A 18 -18.02 -3.65 -2.41
CA ARG A 18 -17.38 -4.99 -2.40
C ARG A 18 -16.06 -4.96 -3.16
N ARG A 19 -16.03 -4.35 -4.35
CA ARG A 19 -14.80 -4.22 -5.15
C ARG A 19 -13.74 -3.42 -4.39
N ARG A 20 -14.13 -2.30 -3.76
CA ARG A 20 -13.22 -1.50 -2.94
C ARG A 20 -12.64 -2.29 -1.77
N ARG A 21 -13.48 -2.99 -0.99
CA ARG A 21 -13.01 -3.83 0.13
C ARG A 21 -12.08 -4.94 -0.33
N PHE A 22 -12.36 -5.53 -1.49
CA PHE A 22 -11.49 -6.54 -2.08
C PHE A 22 -10.13 -5.96 -2.48
N ILE A 23 -10.10 -4.79 -3.14
CA ILE A 23 -8.84 -4.07 -3.42
C ILE A 23 -8.08 -3.76 -2.14
N GLU A 24 -8.75 -3.24 -1.11
CA GLU A 24 -8.14 -2.92 0.19
C GLU A 24 -7.55 -4.18 0.88
N GLN A 25 -8.23 -5.32 0.77
CA GLN A 25 -7.74 -6.60 1.28
C GLN A 25 -6.48 -7.07 0.55
N LEU A 26 -6.50 -7.11 -0.79
CA LEU A 26 -5.35 -7.51 -1.61
C LEU A 26 -4.16 -6.56 -1.38
N ALA A 27 -4.43 -5.26 -1.31
CA ALA A 27 -3.43 -4.23 -1.01
C ALA A 27 -2.80 -4.43 0.37
N GLY A 28 -3.62 -4.75 1.37
CA GLY A 28 -3.13 -5.01 2.72
C GLY A 28 -2.33 -6.30 2.85
N GLU A 29 -2.61 -7.30 2.01
CA GLU A 29 -1.79 -8.51 1.90
C GLU A 29 -0.43 -8.20 1.28
N ALA A 30 -0.41 -7.55 0.11
CA ALA A 30 0.82 -7.14 -0.55
C ALA A 30 1.68 -6.23 0.34
N ALA A 31 1.07 -5.25 1.02
CA ALA A 31 1.77 -4.36 1.95
C ALA A 31 2.38 -5.12 3.14
N ARG A 32 1.68 -6.12 3.70
CA ARG A 32 2.22 -6.95 4.79
C ARG A 32 3.47 -7.72 4.33
N ASP A 33 3.42 -8.31 3.14
CA ASP A 33 4.54 -9.07 2.58
C ASP A 33 5.76 -8.16 2.31
N CYS A 34 5.54 -6.92 1.86
CA CYS A 34 6.60 -5.97 1.57
C CYS A 34 7.17 -5.23 2.81
N ARG A 35 6.43 -5.16 3.94
CA ARG A 35 6.79 -4.32 5.12
C ARG A 35 8.20 -4.56 5.63
N GLY A 36 8.57 -5.82 5.84
CA GLY A 36 9.90 -6.15 6.37
C GLY A 36 11.04 -5.79 5.43
N ARG A 37 10.80 -5.79 4.11
CA ARG A 37 11.80 -5.37 3.11
C ARG A 37 11.89 -3.85 3.04
N LEU A 38 10.75 -3.14 3.03
CA LEU A 38 10.76 -1.68 3.07
C LEU A 38 11.49 -1.16 4.31
N TRP A 39 11.16 -1.68 5.49
CA TRP A 39 11.81 -1.24 6.74
C TRP A 39 13.33 -1.40 6.70
N ARG A 40 13.82 -2.55 6.22
CA ARG A 40 15.27 -2.79 6.08
C ARG A 40 15.98 -1.79 5.16
N ILE A 41 15.29 -1.31 4.12
CA ILE A 41 15.84 -0.34 3.18
C ILE A 41 15.89 1.05 3.82
N ILE A 42 14.79 1.47 4.46
CA ILE A 42 14.63 2.87 4.86
C ILE A 42 15.18 3.17 6.26
N CYS A 43 15.23 2.19 7.19
CA CYS A 43 15.45 2.46 8.62
C CYS A 43 16.78 3.16 8.96
N ARG A 44 17.81 3.01 8.12
CA ARG A 44 19.09 3.72 8.29
C ARG A 44 19.01 5.15 7.74
N GLN A 45 18.33 5.32 6.62
CA GLN A 45 18.25 6.57 5.88
C GLN A 45 17.27 7.56 6.53
N THR A 46 16.24 7.06 7.23
CA THR A 46 15.16 7.88 7.78
C THR A 46 15.47 8.54 9.12
N ARG A 47 16.64 8.29 9.72
CA ARG A 47 16.98 8.76 11.07
C ARG A 47 17.03 10.29 11.16
N GLU A 48 17.66 10.92 10.19
CA GLU A 48 17.83 12.38 10.13
C GLU A 48 16.73 13.08 9.32
N MET A 49 15.74 12.32 8.85
CA MET A 49 14.68 12.84 7.98
C MET A 49 13.49 13.35 8.79
N SER A 50 12.91 14.45 8.35
CA SER A 50 11.61 14.91 8.84
C SER A 50 10.49 13.96 8.41
N PRO A 51 9.33 13.92 9.11
CA PRO A 51 8.23 13.04 8.75
C PRO A 51 7.72 13.17 7.29
N PRO A 52 7.66 14.38 6.67
CA PRO A 52 7.35 14.51 5.24
C PRO A 52 8.40 13.87 4.32
N GLU A 53 9.69 13.96 4.66
CA GLU A 53 10.77 13.34 3.88
C GLU A 53 10.72 11.82 3.99
N ILE A 54 10.48 11.28 5.19
CA ILE A 54 10.26 9.84 5.40
C ILE A 54 9.10 9.35 4.53
N ARG A 55 7.99 10.09 4.49
CA ARG A 55 6.84 9.74 3.61
C ARG A 55 7.22 9.73 2.14
N GLY A 56 7.90 10.77 1.66
CA GLY A 56 8.32 10.87 0.27
C GLY A 56 9.25 9.73 -0.13
N TYR A 57 10.26 9.47 0.71
CA TYR A 57 11.24 8.41 0.49
C TYR A 57 10.61 7.01 0.55
N ALA A 58 9.82 6.73 1.59
CA ALA A 58 9.11 5.46 1.73
C ALA A 58 8.15 5.22 0.57
N ARG A 59 7.48 6.25 0.04
CA ARG A 59 6.55 6.12 -1.08
C ARG A 59 7.25 5.67 -2.36
N ALA A 60 8.43 6.21 -2.65
CA ALA A 60 9.21 5.82 -3.82
C ALA A 60 9.59 4.33 -3.75
N ILE A 61 10.17 3.89 -2.63
CA ILE A 61 10.59 2.50 -2.44
C ILE A 61 9.39 1.54 -2.37
N ALA A 62 8.28 1.96 -1.75
CA ALA A 62 7.08 1.15 -1.62
C ALA A 62 6.47 0.76 -2.97
N ALA A 63 6.48 1.67 -3.95
CA ALA A 63 5.95 1.41 -5.28
C ALA A 63 6.72 0.28 -5.96
N ASP A 64 8.04 0.36 -6.01
CA ASP A 64 8.90 -0.65 -6.63
C ASP A 64 8.72 -2.03 -5.98
N LEU A 65 8.68 -2.09 -4.65
CA LEU A 65 8.48 -3.35 -3.92
C LEU A 65 7.12 -3.99 -4.21
N LEU A 66 6.07 -3.19 -4.31
CA LEU A 66 4.72 -3.67 -4.57
C LEU A 66 4.55 -4.14 -6.01
N GLU A 67 5.24 -3.51 -6.98
CA GLU A 67 5.22 -3.97 -8.37
C GLU A 67 5.75 -5.40 -8.53
N GLU A 68 6.75 -5.80 -7.73
CA GLU A 68 7.29 -7.16 -7.72
C GLU A 68 6.34 -8.19 -7.08
N HIS A 69 5.48 -7.77 -6.13
CA HIS A 69 4.67 -8.70 -5.32
C HIS A 69 3.19 -8.75 -5.72
N VAL A 70 2.66 -7.70 -6.35
CA VAL A 70 1.21 -7.58 -6.60
C VAL A 70 0.69 -8.68 -7.52
N GLU A 71 1.45 -9.09 -8.53
CA GLU A 71 1.04 -10.16 -9.46
C GLU A 71 0.77 -11.46 -8.71
N HIS A 72 1.68 -11.84 -7.82
CA HIS A 72 1.53 -13.06 -7.04
C HIS A 72 0.31 -13.03 -6.11
N VAL A 73 -0.02 -11.86 -5.56
CA VAL A 73 -1.24 -11.69 -4.75
C VAL A 73 -2.49 -11.76 -5.62
N LEU A 74 -2.49 -11.16 -6.83
CA LEU A 74 -3.61 -11.25 -7.75
C LEU A 74 -3.84 -12.70 -8.20
N GLU A 75 -2.79 -13.42 -8.58
CA GLU A 75 -2.83 -14.82 -8.98
C GLU A 75 -3.41 -15.72 -7.87
N ARG A 76 -2.95 -15.54 -6.62
CA ARG A 76 -3.41 -16.33 -5.46
C ARG A 76 -4.91 -16.22 -5.20
N HIS A 77 -5.50 -15.07 -5.53
CA HIS A 77 -6.92 -14.78 -5.31
C HIS A 77 -7.76 -14.88 -6.59
N ASP A 78 -7.19 -15.38 -7.70
CA ASP A 78 -7.83 -15.42 -9.03
C ASP A 78 -8.44 -14.06 -9.41
N ALA A 79 -7.70 -12.99 -9.12
CA ALA A 79 -8.15 -11.62 -9.30
C ALA A 79 -7.77 -11.09 -10.68
N ASP A 80 -8.65 -10.26 -11.26
CA ASP A 80 -8.41 -9.61 -12.55
C ASP A 80 -7.16 -8.71 -12.49
N ALA A 81 -6.23 -8.93 -13.44
CA ALA A 81 -5.03 -8.12 -13.64
C ALA A 81 -5.33 -6.62 -13.81
N ALA A 82 -6.53 -6.24 -14.27
CA ALA A 82 -6.97 -4.85 -14.34
C ALA A 82 -7.03 -4.15 -12.95
N LEU A 83 -7.04 -4.92 -11.85
CA LEU A 83 -6.99 -4.38 -10.49
C LEU A 83 -5.59 -3.97 -10.04
N ARG A 84 -4.54 -4.39 -10.75
CA ARG A 84 -3.12 -4.19 -10.38
C ARG A 84 -2.81 -2.77 -9.93
N ALA A 85 -3.11 -1.77 -10.76
CA ALA A 85 -2.81 -0.37 -10.46
C ALA A 85 -3.54 0.12 -9.18
N SER A 86 -4.79 -0.29 -8.98
CA SER A 86 -5.55 0.06 -7.78
C SER A 86 -4.99 -0.61 -6.52
N VAL A 87 -4.57 -1.87 -6.63
CA VAL A 87 -3.97 -2.63 -5.52
C VAL A 87 -2.61 -2.04 -5.15
N ILE A 88 -1.75 -1.71 -6.12
CA ILE A 88 -0.47 -1.02 -5.87
C ILE A 88 -0.73 0.31 -5.16
N THR A 89 -1.63 1.14 -5.68
CA THR A 89 -1.88 2.48 -5.13
C THR A 89 -2.33 2.40 -3.66
N ALA A 90 -3.32 1.55 -3.37
CA ALA A 90 -3.79 1.35 -2.01
C ALA A 90 -2.71 0.70 -1.12
N GLY A 91 -1.91 -0.21 -1.68
CA GLY A 91 -0.81 -0.89 -0.97
C GLY A 91 0.28 0.09 -0.56
N VAL A 92 0.67 1.01 -1.45
CA VAL A 92 1.67 2.06 -1.17
C VAL A 92 1.22 2.91 -0.01
N GLU A 93 -0.04 3.37 0.00
CA GLU A 93 -0.58 4.20 1.08
C GLU A 93 -0.54 3.48 2.43
N GLN A 94 -0.96 2.21 2.47
CA GLN A 94 -0.93 1.41 3.69
C GLN A 94 0.51 1.14 4.16
N LEU A 95 1.41 0.85 3.23
CA LEU A 95 2.80 0.52 3.52
C LEU A 95 3.56 1.74 4.04
N VAL A 96 3.36 2.91 3.43
CA VAL A 96 3.93 4.19 3.90
C VAL A 96 3.36 4.57 5.26
N ALA A 97 2.06 4.46 5.48
CA ALA A 97 1.45 4.76 6.77
C ALA A 97 2.05 3.91 7.90
N THR A 98 2.33 2.65 7.61
CA THR A 98 2.96 1.72 8.57
C THR A 98 4.43 2.06 8.78
N ALA A 99 5.19 2.29 7.70
CA ALA A 99 6.60 2.64 7.76
C ALA A 99 6.87 3.95 8.53
N VAL A 100 6.03 4.97 8.32
CA VAL A 100 6.10 6.23 9.07
C VAL A 100 5.81 5.97 10.54
N ARG A 101 4.77 5.20 10.86
CA ARG A 101 4.47 4.86 12.26
C ARG A 101 5.65 4.16 12.94
N ASP A 102 6.23 3.17 12.26
CA ASP A 102 7.39 2.42 12.75
C ASP A 102 8.60 3.34 12.97
N ALA A 103 8.90 4.23 12.02
CA ALA A 103 9.99 5.20 12.13
C ALA A 103 9.79 6.18 13.30
N LEU A 104 8.57 6.68 13.50
CA LEU A 104 8.24 7.62 14.57
C LEU A 104 8.15 6.95 15.95
N SER A 105 8.00 5.62 16.00
CA SER A 105 7.90 4.84 17.24
C SER A 105 9.22 4.18 17.62
N ASP A 106 10.28 4.35 16.81
CA ASP A 106 11.62 3.87 17.14
C ASP A 106 12.16 4.69 18.33
N PRO A 107 12.49 4.05 19.48
CA PRO A 107 12.89 4.76 20.70
C PRO A 107 14.15 5.64 20.52
N MET A 108 14.97 5.39 19.49
CA MET A 108 16.05 6.30 19.14
C MET A 108 15.56 7.63 18.55
N TRP A 109 14.47 7.62 17.78
CA TRP A 109 13.87 8.82 17.20
C TRP A 109 13.23 9.72 18.27
N GLU A 110 12.64 9.11 19.30
CA GLU A 110 12.08 9.85 20.46
C GLU A 110 13.18 10.55 21.28
N ALA A 111 14.36 9.92 21.42
CA ALA A 111 15.49 10.52 22.12
C ALA A 111 16.09 11.72 21.37
N GLU A 112 16.21 11.66 20.05
CA GLU A 112 16.72 12.76 19.21
C GLU A 112 15.74 13.94 19.14
N ARG A 113 14.42 13.68 19.11
CA ARG A 113 13.39 14.74 19.12
C ARG A 113 13.34 15.53 20.44
N ILE A 114 13.67 14.91 21.57
CA ILE A 114 13.71 15.59 22.88
C ILE A 114 14.99 16.45 23.01
N ALA A 115 16.04 16.10 22.27
CA ALA A 115 17.33 16.78 22.31
C ALA A 115 17.46 17.96 21.33
N ALA A 116 16.58 18.06 20.32
CA ALA A 116 16.51 19.14 19.33
C ALA A 116 15.56 20.27 19.77
#